data_AF-A0A643BLA5-F1
#
_entry.id   AF-A0A643BLA5-F1
#
_cell.length_a   1.000
_cell.length_b   1.000
_cell.length_c   1.000
_cell.angle_alpha   90.00
_cell.angle_beta   90.00
_cell.angle_gamma   90.00
#
_symmetry.space_group_name_H-M   'P 1'
#
loop_
_entity.id
_entity.type
_entity.pdbx_description
1 polymer ?
#
loop_
_entity_poly.entity_id
_entity_poly.type
_entity_poly.pdbx_seq_one_letter_code
_entity_poly.pdbx_strand_id
1 'polypeptide(L)'
;PRTCKELLTRGHFLSGWHTIYLPDCRPLTVLCDMDVDGGGWTVFQRRSDGSVDFYRDWTAYKQGFGSQLGEFWLGNDNIHALTAQGSSELRVDLMDFEGNHQFAKYQSFKMAGEAEKYKLVLGAFVEGSAERHRAPVRELVLGLRALQSRRRDT
;
A
#
# COMPACT_ATOMS: atom_id res chain seq x y z
N PRO A 1 10.72 14.63 -1.39
CA PRO A 1 9.29 14.35 -1.68
C PRO A 1 8.76 13.42 -0.60
N ARG A 2 7.52 13.62 -0.13
CA ARG A 2 6.91 12.85 0.96
C ARG A 2 6.06 11.69 0.48
N THR A 3 5.64 11.72 -0.79
CA THR A 3 4.78 10.69 -1.39
C THR A 3 5.18 10.43 -2.84
N CYS A 4 4.77 9.29 -3.38
CA CYS A 4 4.88 9.01 -4.82
C CYS A 4 4.08 10.02 -5.65
N LYS A 5 3.01 10.61 -5.09
CA LYS A 5 2.26 11.67 -5.78
C LYS A 5 3.07 12.94 -5.95
N GLU A 6 3.81 13.35 -4.92
CA GLU A 6 4.75 14.49 -5.02
C GLU A 6 5.90 14.21 -6.01
N LEU A 7 6.32 12.95 -6.17
CA LEU A 7 7.30 12.57 -7.19
C LEU A 7 6.71 12.72 -8.59
N LEU A 8 5.49 12.22 -8.81
CA LEU A 8 4.80 12.33 -10.09
C LEU A 8 4.62 13.80 -10.51
N THR A 9 4.20 14.68 -9.61
CA THR A 9 4.03 16.11 -9.92
C THR A 9 5.34 16.83 -10.23
N ARG A 10 6.47 16.29 -9.77
CA ARG A 10 7.83 16.78 -10.08
C ARG A 10 8.40 16.20 -11.38
N GLY A 11 7.63 15.43 -12.14
CA GLY A 11 8.04 14.89 -13.44
C GLY A 11 8.64 13.49 -13.38
N HIS A 12 8.53 12.78 -12.25
CA HIS A 12 8.92 11.37 -12.19
C HIS A 12 7.77 10.47 -12.64
N PHE A 13 7.72 10.19 -13.94
CA PHE A 13 6.63 9.41 -14.56
C PHE A 13 6.88 7.91 -14.64
N LEU A 14 8.09 7.44 -14.34
CA LEU A 14 8.42 6.02 -14.41
C LEU A 14 8.14 5.32 -13.08
N SER A 15 7.31 4.28 -13.15
CA SER A 15 7.10 3.33 -12.07
C SER A 15 8.42 2.67 -11.66
N GLY A 16 8.64 2.50 -10.36
CA GLY A 16 9.89 1.97 -9.84
C GLY A 16 10.16 2.32 -8.39
N TRP A 17 11.31 1.89 -7.89
CA TRP A 17 11.75 2.18 -6.53
C TRP A 17 12.28 3.61 -6.43
N HIS A 18 11.72 4.38 -5.51
CA HIS A 18 12.12 5.76 -5.24
C HIS A 18 12.28 5.98 -3.74
N THR A 19 13.09 6.97 -3.37
CA THR A 19 13.23 7.41 -1.98
C THR A 19 12.29 8.57 -1.69
N ILE A 20 11.46 8.40 -0.67
CA ILE A 20 10.64 9.46 -0.07
C ILE A 20 11.11 9.73 1.36
N TYR A 21 10.65 10.83 1.95
CA TYR A 21 11.01 11.22 3.30
C TYR A 21 9.78 11.25 4.19
N LEU A 22 9.84 10.51 5.30
CA LEU A 22 8.81 10.46 6.33
C LEU A 22 8.78 11.76 7.16
N PRO A 23 7.75 11.99 7.99
CA PRO A 23 7.64 13.22 8.79
C PRO A 23 8.81 13.49 9.73
N ASP A 24 9.48 12.44 10.21
CA ASP A 24 10.71 12.47 11.02
C ASP A 24 11.99 12.71 10.18
N CYS A 25 11.84 13.09 8.90
CA CYS A 25 12.90 13.24 7.91
C CYS A 25 13.69 11.96 7.62
N ARG A 26 13.21 10.79 8.05
CA ARG A 26 13.83 9.51 7.75
C ARG A 26 13.61 9.13 6.28
N PRO A 27 14.67 8.76 5.53
CA PRO A 27 14.52 8.26 4.18
C PRO A 27 13.84 6.89 4.19
N LEU A 28 12.90 6.69 3.27
CA LEU A 28 12.21 5.43 3.05
C LEU A 28 12.17 5.13 1.56
N THR A 29 12.67 3.94 1.19
CA THR A 29 12.61 3.46 -0.18
C THR A 29 11.29 2.73 -0.41
N VAL A 30 10.50 3.20 -1.37
CA VAL A 30 9.16 2.68 -1.69
C VAL A 30 9.05 2.39 -3.18
N LEU A 31 8.21 1.41 -3.54
CA LEU A 31 7.81 1.24 -4.93
C LEU A 31 6.71 2.28 -5.23
N CYS A 32 6.92 3.06 -6.27
CA CYS A 32 5.92 3.98 -6.81
C CYS A 32 5.32 3.39 -8.09
N ASP A 33 4.00 3.34 -8.13
CA ASP A 33 3.24 3.10 -9.35
C ASP A 33 2.79 4.46 -9.90
N MET A 34 3.29 4.79 -11.10
CA MET A 34 3.06 6.04 -11.79
C MET A 34 2.06 5.92 -12.94
N ASP A 35 1.51 4.73 -13.17
CA ASP A 35 0.72 4.41 -14.36
C ASP A 35 -0.76 4.19 -14.02
N VAL A 36 -1.04 3.39 -12.97
CA VAL A 36 -2.40 2.99 -12.61
C VAL A 36 -3.19 4.19 -12.11
N ASP A 37 -4.40 4.39 -12.65
CA ASP A 37 -5.37 5.40 -12.17
C ASP A 37 -4.77 6.82 -12.04
N GLY A 38 -3.98 7.22 -13.03
CA GLY A 38 -3.31 8.53 -13.06
C GLY A 38 -2.09 8.65 -12.12
N GLY A 39 -1.61 7.53 -11.59
CA GLY A 39 -0.30 7.41 -10.95
C GLY A 39 -0.11 8.14 -9.62
N GLY A 40 1.10 8.00 -9.08
CA GLY A 40 1.55 8.64 -7.86
C GLY A 40 1.23 7.83 -6.61
N TRP A 41 1.19 6.51 -6.78
CA TRP A 41 0.76 5.56 -5.79
C TRP A 41 1.93 4.97 -5.03
N THR A 42 1.84 4.95 -3.70
CA THR A 42 2.83 4.25 -2.88
C THR A 42 2.39 2.81 -2.63
N VAL A 43 3.24 1.89 -3.04
CA VAL A 43 3.04 0.45 -2.97
C VAL A 43 3.60 -0.07 -1.66
N PHE A 44 2.75 -0.57 -0.76
CA PHE A 44 3.17 -1.05 0.56
C PHE A 44 3.16 -2.57 0.73
N GLN A 45 2.47 -3.33 -0.13
CA GLN A 45 2.56 -4.78 -0.15
C GLN A 45 2.35 -5.36 -1.54
N ARG A 46 3.25 -6.26 -1.95
CA ARG A 46 3.15 -6.98 -3.22
C ARG A 46 3.22 -8.49 -3.00
N ARG A 47 2.27 -9.22 -3.58
CA ARG A 47 2.30 -10.70 -3.79
C ARG A 47 2.34 -11.00 -5.28
N SER A 48 3.07 -11.99 -5.74
CA SER A 48 3.14 -12.36 -7.15
C SER A 48 3.42 -13.82 -7.42
N ASP A 49 4.29 -14.45 -6.63
CA ASP A 49 4.82 -15.77 -6.94
C ASP A 49 4.96 -16.67 -5.69
N GLY A 50 4.65 -16.17 -4.50
CA GLY A 50 4.81 -16.90 -3.25
C GLY A 50 6.27 -17.10 -2.84
N SER A 51 7.22 -16.37 -3.45
CA SER A 51 8.66 -16.47 -3.14
C SER A 51 9.02 -16.00 -1.73
N VAL A 52 8.18 -15.16 -1.11
CA VAL A 52 8.40 -14.68 0.25
C VAL A 52 7.37 -15.27 1.19
N ASP A 53 7.84 -15.80 2.31
CA ASP A 53 6.96 -16.25 3.40
C ASP A 53 6.33 -15.05 4.12
N PHE A 54 5.00 -15.00 4.16
CA PHE A 54 4.20 -14.00 4.88
C PHE A 54 3.72 -14.51 6.26
N TYR A 55 3.99 -15.76 6.63
CA TYR A 55 3.77 -16.27 7.98
C TYR A 55 4.89 -15.80 8.91
N ARG A 56 4.81 -14.52 9.29
CA ARG A 56 5.84 -13.81 10.05
C ARG A 56 5.35 -13.34 11.42
N ASP A 57 6.31 -13.12 12.31
CA ASP A 57 6.04 -12.59 13.65
C ASP A 57 5.69 -11.09 13.63
N TRP A 58 5.30 -10.59 14.80
CA TRP A 58 4.95 -9.19 15.01
C TRP A 58 6.07 -8.22 14.61
N THR A 59 7.31 -8.55 14.98
CA THR A 59 8.49 -7.70 14.74
C THR A 59 8.75 -7.55 13.25
N ALA A 60 8.66 -8.63 12.48
CA ALA A 60 8.79 -8.61 11.04
C ALA A 60 7.68 -7.78 10.36
N TYR A 61 6.42 -7.93 10.77
CA TYR A 61 5.33 -7.10 10.24
C TYR A 61 5.47 -5.62 10.61
N LYS A 62 6.01 -5.32 11.80
CA LYS A 62 6.32 -3.95 12.23
C LYS A 62 7.39 -3.31 11.35
N GLN A 63 8.50 -4.00 11.12
CA GLN A 63 9.67 -3.48 10.41
C GLN A 63 9.55 -3.55 8.88
N GLY A 64 8.83 -4.55 8.36
CA GLY A 64 8.79 -4.88 6.94
C GLY A 64 9.70 -6.06 6.59
N PHE A 65 9.39 -6.74 5.48
CA PHE A 65 10.14 -7.89 4.99
C PHE A 65 9.93 -8.10 3.49
N GLY A 66 10.74 -8.97 2.89
CA GLY A 66 10.66 -9.34 1.47
C GLY A 66 11.75 -8.71 0.62
N SER A 67 11.50 -8.55 -0.67
CA SER A 67 12.49 -8.13 -1.66
C SER A 67 11.96 -7.05 -2.58
N GLN A 68 12.83 -6.12 -2.94
CA GLN A 68 12.51 -5.09 -3.93
C GLN A 68 12.25 -5.66 -5.34
N LEU A 69 12.78 -6.86 -5.61
CA LEU A 69 12.65 -7.53 -6.90
C LEU A 69 11.39 -8.39 -7.01
N GLY A 70 10.65 -8.58 -5.92
CA GLY A 70 9.52 -9.52 -5.87
C GLY A 70 8.45 -9.12 -4.87
N GLU A 71 8.16 -10.03 -3.94
CA GLU A 71 7.14 -9.84 -2.92
C GLU A 71 7.68 -9.11 -1.69
N PHE A 72 6.87 -8.26 -1.08
CA PHE A 72 7.28 -7.55 0.13
C PHE A 72 6.11 -7.02 0.96
N TRP A 73 6.40 -6.71 2.21
CA TRP A 73 5.61 -5.91 3.13
C TRP A 73 6.45 -4.71 3.59
N LEU A 74 5.95 -3.49 3.43
CA LEU A 74 6.72 -2.26 3.73
C LEU A 74 7.00 -2.05 5.22
N GLY A 75 6.20 -2.66 6.09
CA GLY A 75 6.30 -2.51 7.55
C GLY A 75 5.24 -1.59 8.12
N ASN A 76 4.60 -2.01 9.21
CA ASN A 76 3.49 -1.29 9.83
C ASN A 76 3.91 0.09 10.35
N ASP A 77 5.12 0.24 10.89
CA ASP A 77 5.63 1.54 11.34
C ASP A 77 5.70 2.54 10.17
N ASN A 78 6.15 2.08 9.01
CA ASN A 78 6.26 2.89 7.81
C ASN A 78 4.88 3.23 7.24
N ILE A 79 3.95 2.27 7.19
CA ILE A 79 2.58 2.49 6.69
C ILE A 79 1.81 3.44 7.62
N HIS A 80 1.95 3.27 8.94
CA HIS A 80 1.41 4.20 9.92
C HIS A 80 1.95 5.61 9.68
N ALA A 81 3.27 5.79 9.58
CA ALA A 81 3.87 7.11 9.35
C ALA A 81 3.39 7.78 8.05
N LEU A 82 3.23 7.01 6.97
CA LEU A 82 2.73 7.52 5.69
C LEU A 82 1.26 7.98 5.77
N THR A 83 0.44 7.23 6.50
CA THR A 83 -1.02 7.45 6.61
C THR A 83 -1.44 8.29 7.82
N ALA A 84 -0.48 8.68 8.68
CA ALA A 84 -0.76 9.44 9.88
C ALA A 84 -1.25 10.88 9.60
N GLN A 85 -0.80 11.47 8.49
CA GLN A 85 -1.13 12.84 8.10
C GLN A 85 -1.94 12.87 6.80
N GLY A 86 -2.94 13.74 6.72
CA GLY A 86 -3.79 13.88 5.54
C GLY A 86 -4.76 12.71 5.31
N SER A 87 -5.57 12.82 4.27
CA SER A 87 -6.41 11.72 3.81
C SER A 87 -5.70 10.95 2.73
N SER A 88 -5.61 9.62 2.86
CA SER A 88 -5.08 8.76 1.81
C SER A 88 -6.15 7.76 1.39
N GLU A 89 -6.45 7.63 0.09
CA GLU A 89 -7.34 6.58 -0.41
C GLU A 89 -6.61 5.26 -0.54
N LEU A 90 -7.31 4.15 -0.32
CA LEU A 90 -6.77 2.80 -0.52
C LEU A 90 -7.31 2.24 -1.83
N ARG A 91 -6.44 1.64 -2.64
CA ARG A 91 -6.83 0.71 -3.69
C ARG A 91 -6.32 -0.69 -3.32
N VAL A 92 -6.89 -1.72 -3.91
CA VAL A 92 -6.46 -3.11 -3.78
C VAL A 92 -6.63 -3.74 -5.15
N ASP A 93 -5.53 -4.18 -5.76
CA ASP A 93 -5.53 -4.89 -7.05
C ASP A 93 -5.32 -6.38 -6.84
N LEU A 94 -6.22 -7.19 -7.41
CA LEU A 94 -6.25 -8.64 -7.33
C LEU A 94 -6.10 -9.23 -8.74
N MET A 95 -5.44 -10.37 -8.83
CA MET A 95 -5.33 -11.17 -10.04
C MET A 95 -5.56 -12.63 -9.66
N ASP A 96 -6.44 -13.32 -10.38
CA ASP A 96 -6.62 -14.77 -10.21
C ASP A 96 -5.63 -15.59 -11.06
N PHE A 97 -5.67 -16.91 -10.92
CA PHE A 97 -4.77 -17.82 -11.65
C PHE A 97 -5.03 -17.85 -13.16
N GLU A 98 -6.19 -17.37 -13.61
CA GLU A 98 -6.56 -17.26 -15.03
C GLU A 98 -6.13 -15.92 -15.63
N GLY A 99 -5.54 -15.03 -14.81
CA GLY A 99 -5.08 -13.71 -15.21
C GLY A 99 -6.18 -12.65 -15.21
N ASN A 100 -7.36 -12.92 -14.65
CA ASN A 100 -8.42 -11.92 -14.52
C ASN A 100 -8.06 -10.91 -13.43
N HIS A 101 -8.11 -9.64 -13.79
CA HIS A 101 -7.81 -8.54 -12.88
C HIS A 101 -9.08 -7.97 -12.25
N GLN A 102 -9.03 -7.75 -10.93
CA GLN A 102 -10.09 -7.10 -10.17
C GLN A 102 -9.49 -6.02 -9.29
N PHE A 103 -10.27 -4.99 -8.95
CA PHE A 103 -9.82 -3.99 -7.98
C PHE A 103 -10.93 -3.53 -7.05
N ALA A 104 -10.54 -2.94 -5.92
CA ALA A 104 -11.41 -2.25 -4.99
C ALA A 104 -10.77 -0.94 -4.52
N LYS A 105 -11.53 0.16 -4.47
CA LYS A 105 -11.10 1.48 -3.99
C LYS A 105 -11.91 1.92 -2.78
N TYR A 106 -11.23 2.49 -1.81
CA TYR A 106 -11.77 3.05 -0.58
C TYR A 106 -11.36 4.50 -0.45
N GLN A 107 -12.30 5.34 -0.02
CA GLN A 107 -12.14 6.79 0.04
C GLN A 107 -11.03 7.23 0.98
N SER A 108 -10.81 6.49 2.07
CA SER A 108 -9.76 6.77 3.02
C SER A 108 -9.17 5.50 3.62
N PHE A 109 -7.94 5.61 4.09
CA PHE A 109 -7.17 4.55 4.70
C PHE A 109 -6.17 5.13 5.68
N LYS A 110 -6.15 4.52 6.87
CA LYS A 110 -5.20 4.83 7.93
C LYS A 110 -4.83 3.54 8.66
N MET A 111 -3.54 3.41 8.95
CA MET A 111 -3.05 2.42 9.90
C MET A 111 -2.79 3.13 11.23
N ALA A 112 -3.39 2.63 12.32
CA ALA A 112 -3.15 3.17 13.65
C ALA A 112 -1.72 2.87 14.14
N GLY A 113 -1.32 3.47 15.26
CA GLY A 113 0.00 3.22 15.84
C GLY A 113 0.11 1.87 16.54
N GLU A 114 1.31 1.54 17.02
CA GLU A 114 1.56 0.28 17.74
C GLU A 114 0.71 0.12 19.01
N ALA A 115 0.46 1.21 19.75
CA ALA A 115 -0.38 1.20 20.95
C ALA A 115 -1.83 0.74 20.65
N GLU A 116 -2.30 0.98 19.43
CA GLU A 116 -3.60 0.54 18.91
C GLU A 116 -3.47 -0.71 18.04
N LYS A 117 -2.35 -1.42 18.14
CA LYS A 117 -2.04 -2.67 17.44
C LYS A 117 -2.17 -2.57 15.92
N TYR A 118 -1.76 -1.43 15.35
CA TYR A 118 -1.82 -1.15 13.91
C TYR A 118 -3.21 -1.38 13.28
N LYS A 119 -4.28 -1.09 14.04
CA LYS A 119 -5.65 -1.22 13.55
C LYS A 119 -5.84 -0.49 12.22
N LEU A 120 -6.37 -1.21 11.24
CA LEU A 120 -6.79 -0.67 9.94
C LEU A 120 -8.09 0.11 10.10
N VAL A 121 -8.08 1.35 9.61
CA VAL A 121 -9.26 2.21 9.52
C VAL A 121 -9.49 2.54 8.06
N LEU A 122 -10.64 2.13 7.53
CA LEU A 122 -11.02 2.32 6.13
C LEU A 122 -12.24 3.22 6.03
N GLY A 123 -12.23 4.07 5.01
CA GLY A 123 -13.37 4.87 4.61
C GLY A 123 -14.39 4.07 3.80
N ALA A 124 -15.37 4.78 3.26
CA ALA A 124 -16.37 4.19 2.39
C ALA A 124 -15.72 3.54 1.17
N PHE A 125 -16.26 2.40 0.74
CA PHE A 125 -15.98 1.86 -0.59
C PHE A 125 -16.45 2.87 -1.65
N VAL A 126 -15.65 3.05 -2.69
CA VAL A 126 -15.90 4.02 -3.76
C VAL A 126 -16.34 3.30 -5.02
N GLU A 127 -15.51 2.38 -5.50
CA GLU A 127 -15.70 1.66 -6.76
C GLU A 127 -14.76 0.47 -6.82
N GLY A 128 -15.04 -0.47 -7.72
CA GLY A 128 -14.23 -1.64 -7.91
C GLY A 128 -15.01 -2.77 -8.54
N SER A 129 -14.35 -3.56 -9.37
CA SER A 129 -14.94 -4.72 -10.02
C SER A 129 -14.96 -5.95 -9.10
N ALA A 130 -14.29 -5.89 -7.94
CA ALA A 130 -14.27 -6.94 -6.92
C ALA A 130 -15.57 -7.08 -6.08
N GLU A 131 -16.69 -6.45 -6.48
CA GLU A 131 -17.90 -6.40 -5.65
C GLU A 131 -18.74 -7.69 -5.67
N ARG A 132 -18.52 -8.57 -4.67
CA ARG A 132 -19.61 -9.11 -3.80
C ARG A 132 -19.15 -9.89 -2.58
N HIS A 133 -17.87 -9.87 -2.22
CA HIS A 133 -17.43 -10.46 -0.97
C HIS A 133 -16.98 -9.33 -0.04
N ARG A 134 -17.59 -9.24 1.14
CA ARG A 134 -17.09 -8.45 2.30
C ARG A 134 -15.76 -9.02 2.84
N ALA A 135 -14.85 -9.43 1.96
CA ALA A 135 -13.62 -10.15 2.24
C ALA A 135 -12.29 -9.37 2.06
N PRO A 136 -12.16 -8.27 1.26
CA PRO A 136 -10.83 -7.73 0.94
C PRO A 136 -10.04 -7.30 2.18
N VAL A 137 -10.74 -6.81 3.21
CA VAL A 137 -10.11 -6.23 4.40
C VAL A 137 -9.65 -7.31 5.40
N ARG A 138 -10.37 -8.44 5.49
CA ARG A 138 -9.95 -9.57 6.34
C ARG A 138 -8.76 -10.31 5.75
N GLU A 139 -8.54 -10.20 4.44
CA GLU A 139 -7.50 -10.91 3.70
C GLU A 139 -6.20 -10.12 3.51
N LEU A 140 -6.13 -8.87 4.00
CA LEU A 140 -4.88 -8.08 4.07
C LEU A 140 -3.74 -8.81 4.80
N VAL A 141 -4.07 -9.83 5.60
CA VAL A 141 -3.12 -10.65 6.39
C VAL A 141 -2.90 -12.05 5.80
N LEU A 142 -3.70 -12.52 4.83
CA LEU A 142 -3.70 -13.93 4.38
C LEU A 142 -3.37 -14.18 2.90
N GLY A 143 -2.74 -13.22 2.23
CA GLY A 143 -2.01 -13.52 0.99
C GLY A 143 -2.64 -13.05 -0.31
N LEU A 144 -3.38 -11.95 -0.28
CA LEU A 144 -3.74 -11.19 -1.48
C LEU A 144 -2.90 -9.92 -1.58
N ARG A 145 -2.55 -9.51 -2.80
CA ARG A 145 -1.90 -8.23 -3.11
C ARG A 145 -2.62 -7.07 -2.39
N ALA A 146 -1.88 -6.23 -1.70
CA ALA A 146 -2.41 -5.04 -1.04
C ALA A 146 -1.61 -3.82 -1.47
N LEU A 147 -2.03 -3.24 -2.58
CA LEU A 147 -1.51 -1.97 -3.06
C LEU A 147 -2.67 -1.02 -3.17
N GLN A 148 -2.61 0.09 -2.43
CA GLN A 148 -2.28 1.39 -3.01
C GLN A 148 -2.76 2.50 -2.09
N SER A 149 -1.89 3.37 -1.56
CA SER A 149 -2.35 4.56 -0.82
C SER A 149 -2.09 5.84 -1.64
N ARG A 150 -3.10 6.66 -1.94
CA ARG A 150 -2.94 7.99 -2.59
C ARG A 150 -3.43 9.09 -1.66
N ARG A 151 -2.58 10.06 -1.30
CA ARG A 151 -3.06 11.26 -0.57
C ARG A 151 -3.92 12.15 -1.46
N ARG A 152 -5.07 12.61 -0.96
CA ARG A 152 -5.80 13.76 -1.52
C ARG A 152 -5.27 15.02 -0.84
N ASP A 153 -4.66 15.89 -1.62
CA ASP A 153 -4.42 17.28 -1.18
C ASP A 153 -5.71 18.08 -1.42
N THR A 154 -6.12 18.84 -0.41
CA THR A 154 -7.10 19.94 -0.52
C THR A 154 -6.48 21.13 -1.25
#